data_AF-K1UXK5-F1
#
_entry.id   AF-K1UXK5-F1
#
_cell.length_a   1.000
_cell.length_b   1.000
_cell.length_c   1.000
_cell.angle_alpha   90.00
_cell.angle_beta   90.00
_cell.angle_gamma   90.00
#
_symmetry.space_group_name_H-M   'P 1'
#
loop_
_entity.id
_entity.type
_entity.pdbx_description
1 polymer ?
#
loop_
_entity_poly.entity_id
_entity_poly.type
_entity_poly.pdbx_seq_one_letter_code
_entity_poly.pdbx_strand_id
1 'polypeptide(L)'
;MTYEGEVILSLRKDGNLDYGQKSFLMTGADPVPESSCELYELFRDGTFLLYGGGTDHVAKNRQVLEELLLKEITDFTLEERKGCLVFVDGEFWGLYLVGRVNTAETFARRAGGSPEEIQVIENRYPSQIAPEYGELYRLVTEGNTSGHGTYQKILEQMDLESYLDYYCANLYFGNSQFDSFSTTLWRRAGEGETGKWHWEFSDATDTLGRNKVS
;
A
#
# COMPACT_ATOMS: atom_id res chain seq x y z
N MET A 1 6.10 18.70 -19.93
CA MET A 1 7.52 19.02 -20.16
C MET A 1 8.35 17.80 -19.75
N THR A 2 9.42 17.45 -20.46
CA THR A 2 10.30 16.32 -20.10
C THR A 2 11.16 16.71 -18.89
N TYR A 3 11.29 15.80 -17.92
CA TYR A 3 12.23 15.94 -16.81
C TYR A 3 13.57 15.30 -17.17
N GLU A 4 14.66 15.99 -16.85
CA GLU A 4 16.04 15.49 -16.96
C GLU A 4 16.80 15.96 -15.71
N GLY A 5 17.46 15.03 -15.02
CA GLY A 5 18.14 15.31 -13.77
C GLY A 5 18.70 14.05 -13.10
N GLU A 6 19.40 14.25 -12.00
CA GLU A 6 19.91 13.17 -11.17
C GLU A 6 18.82 12.68 -10.22
N VAL A 7 18.80 11.37 -9.98
CA VAL A 7 17.82 10.68 -9.11
C VAL A 7 18.51 9.55 -8.35
N ILE A 8 18.14 9.32 -7.10
CA ILE A 8 18.59 8.17 -6.34
C ILE A 8 17.65 6.99 -6.63
N LEU A 9 18.20 5.91 -7.17
CA LEU A 9 17.47 4.68 -7.44
C LEU A 9 17.77 3.65 -6.35
N SER A 10 16.73 3.04 -5.79
CA SER A 10 16.87 1.90 -4.87
C SER A 10 15.88 0.80 -5.21
N LEU A 11 16.20 -0.45 -4.85
CA LEU A 11 15.26 -1.56 -4.98
C LEU A 11 14.14 -1.42 -3.95
N ARG A 12 12.89 -1.61 -4.38
CA ARG A 12 11.79 -1.78 -3.44
C ARG A 12 12.00 -3.09 -2.69
N LYS A 13 12.09 -3.02 -1.37
CA LYS A 13 12.21 -4.20 -0.50
C LYS A 13 10.83 -4.82 -0.31
N ASP A 14 10.42 -5.67 -1.24
CA ASP A 14 9.19 -6.44 -1.19
C ASP A 14 9.44 -7.95 -1.41
N GLY A 15 8.38 -8.75 -1.41
CA GLY A 15 8.47 -10.20 -1.66
C GLY A 15 8.91 -10.58 -3.08
N ASN A 16 9.09 -9.60 -3.97
CA ASN A 16 9.44 -9.80 -5.37
C ASN A 16 10.92 -9.51 -5.67
N LEU A 17 11.75 -9.34 -4.63
CA LEU A 17 13.19 -9.08 -4.78
C LEU A 17 13.94 -10.14 -5.57
N ASP A 18 13.43 -11.37 -5.68
CA ASP A 18 14.05 -12.45 -6.44
C ASP A 18 13.56 -12.54 -7.91
N TYR A 19 12.60 -11.69 -8.31
CA TYR A 19 11.94 -11.80 -9.62
C TYR A 19 12.80 -11.20 -10.74
N GLY A 20 12.68 -11.70 -11.97
CA GLY A 20 13.51 -11.24 -13.09
C GLY A 20 13.44 -9.73 -13.35
N GLN A 21 12.26 -9.13 -13.16
CA GLN A 21 12.05 -7.69 -13.26
C GLN A 21 11.84 -7.10 -11.86
N LYS A 22 12.76 -6.24 -11.41
CA LYS A 22 12.70 -5.60 -10.09
C LYS A 22 11.83 -4.37 -10.10
N SER A 23 11.24 -4.04 -8.95
CA SER A 23 10.61 -2.75 -8.68
C SER A 23 11.62 -1.78 -8.06
N PHE A 24 11.50 -0.50 -8.38
CA PHE A 24 12.42 0.53 -7.92
C PHE A 24 11.69 1.67 -7.22
N LEU A 25 12.32 2.20 -6.18
CA LEU A 25 11.98 3.48 -5.58
C LEU A 25 12.94 4.53 -6.12
N MET A 26 12.38 5.61 -6.63
CA MET A 26 13.11 6.80 -7.04
C MET A 26 12.96 7.84 -5.95
N THR A 27 14.05 8.12 -5.25
CA THR A 27 14.14 9.11 -4.17
C THR A 27 15.15 10.17 -4.54
N GLY A 28 15.13 11.35 -3.90
CA GLY A 28 16.14 12.41 -4.07
C GLY A 28 16.38 12.84 -5.53
N ALA A 29 15.82 13.96 -5.95
CA ALA A 29 15.91 14.47 -7.32
C ALA A 29 16.63 15.82 -7.37
N ASP A 30 17.54 15.99 -8.33
CA ASP A 30 18.21 17.27 -8.63
C ASP A 30 18.22 17.55 -10.14
N PRO A 31 17.48 18.57 -10.64
CA PRO A 31 16.59 19.44 -9.87
C PRO A 31 15.36 18.68 -9.35
N VAL A 32 14.69 19.21 -8.33
CA VAL A 32 13.37 18.69 -7.94
C VAL A 32 12.40 18.93 -9.10
N PRO A 33 11.61 17.92 -9.55
CA PRO A 33 10.60 18.12 -10.59
C PRO A 33 9.69 19.31 -10.26
N GLU A 34 9.51 20.22 -11.21
CA GLU A 34 8.63 21.37 -11.04
C GLU A 34 7.17 21.02 -11.36
N SER A 35 6.20 21.79 -10.86
CA SER A 35 4.76 21.57 -11.07
C SER A 35 4.30 21.60 -12.55
N SER A 36 5.16 22.03 -13.46
CA SER A 36 4.94 21.96 -14.91
C SER A 36 5.25 20.58 -15.52
N CYS A 37 5.85 19.68 -14.74
CA CYS A 37 6.21 18.31 -15.11
C CYS A 37 5.19 17.31 -14.54
N GLU A 38 4.82 16.29 -15.33
CA GLU A 38 3.92 15.22 -14.86
C GLU A 38 4.52 14.38 -13.73
N LEU A 39 5.86 14.34 -13.61
CA LEU A 39 6.54 13.68 -12.49
C LEU A 39 6.38 14.44 -11.17
N TYR A 40 5.98 15.72 -11.19
CA TYR A 40 5.80 16.50 -9.96
C TYR A 40 4.80 15.85 -9.03
N GLU A 41 3.61 15.50 -9.53
CA GLU A 41 2.59 14.90 -8.68
C GLU A 41 3.09 13.59 -8.09
N LEU A 42 3.78 12.77 -8.89
CA LEU A 42 4.37 11.50 -8.45
C LEU A 42 5.46 11.70 -7.38
N PHE A 43 6.31 12.72 -7.53
CA PHE A 43 7.47 12.95 -6.67
C PHE A 43 7.21 13.96 -5.54
N ARG A 44 6.01 14.53 -5.40
CA ARG A 44 5.72 15.61 -4.44
C ARG A 44 5.99 15.26 -2.97
N ASP A 45 6.03 13.96 -2.65
CA ASP A 45 6.38 13.42 -1.32
C ASP A 45 7.83 12.91 -1.26
N GLY A 46 8.67 13.30 -2.23
CA GLY A 46 10.08 12.95 -2.31
C GLY A 46 10.38 11.53 -2.81
N THR A 47 9.35 10.76 -3.17
CA THR A 47 9.52 9.39 -3.67
C THR A 47 8.40 8.99 -4.64
N PHE A 48 8.75 8.25 -5.69
CA PHE A 48 7.78 7.50 -6.48
C PHE A 48 8.29 6.09 -6.80
N LEU A 49 7.37 5.23 -7.21
CA LEU A 49 7.59 3.82 -7.47
C LEU A 49 7.56 3.54 -8.98
N LEU A 50 8.59 2.86 -9.48
CA LEU A 50 8.55 2.09 -10.72
C LEU A 50 8.26 0.63 -10.39
N TYR A 51 7.01 0.22 -10.53
CA TYR A 51 6.56 -1.10 -10.16
C TYR A 51 6.73 -2.10 -11.30
N GLY A 52 7.46 -3.19 -11.03
CA GLY A 52 7.74 -4.27 -11.98
C GLY A 52 6.57 -5.23 -12.21
N GLY A 53 5.45 -5.05 -11.50
CA GLY A 53 4.24 -5.86 -11.68
C GLY A 53 4.22 -7.18 -10.90
N GLY A 54 5.26 -7.48 -10.11
CA GLY A 54 5.29 -8.65 -9.22
C GLY A 54 4.96 -9.95 -9.95
N THR A 55 4.00 -10.70 -9.44
CA THR A 55 3.56 -11.94 -10.09
C THR A 55 2.88 -11.63 -11.43
N ASP A 56 2.16 -10.50 -11.54
CA ASP A 56 1.49 -9.97 -12.74
C ASP A 56 2.42 -9.23 -13.74
N HIS A 57 3.74 -9.48 -13.71
CA HIS A 57 4.73 -8.77 -14.53
C HIS A 57 4.50 -8.85 -16.06
N VAL A 58 3.70 -9.79 -16.57
CA VAL A 58 3.42 -9.90 -18.01
C VAL A 58 2.33 -8.91 -18.44
N ALA A 59 1.19 -8.89 -17.75
CA ALA A 59 0.02 -8.09 -18.15
C ALA A 59 -0.04 -6.74 -17.44
N LYS A 60 0.43 -6.66 -16.19
CA LYS A 60 0.49 -5.44 -15.36
C LYS A 60 -0.84 -4.69 -15.31
N ASN A 61 -1.96 -5.41 -15.26
CA ASN A 61 -3.29 -4.83 -15.33
C ASN A 61 -4.15 -5.16 -14.10
N ARG A 62 -3.78 -6.16 -13.29
CA ARG A 62 -4.55 -6.54 -12.10
C ARG A 62 -4.62 -5.43 -11.07
N GLN A 63 -3.46 -4.95 -10.63
CA GLN A 63 -3.35 -3.84 -9.67
C GLN A 63 -4.10 -2.58 -10.17
N VAL A 64 -3.97 -2.26 -11.46
CA VAL A 64 -4.65 -1.09 -12.06
C VAL A 64 -6.17 -1.27 -12.02
N LEU A 65 -6.68 -2.46 -12.36
CA LEU A 65 -8.10 -2.74 -12.34
C LEU A 65 -8.67 -2.72 -10.92
N GLU A 66 -7.95 -3.29 -9.95
CA GLU A 66 -8.33 -3.27 -8.53
C GLU A 66 -8.43 -1.85 -8.00
N GLU A 67 -7.41 -1.02 -8.24
CA GLU A 67 -7.40 0.39 -7.85
C GLU A 67 -8.56 1.15 -8.49
N LEU A 68 -8.85 0.93 -9.78
CA LEU A 68 -9.97 1.58 -10.48
C LEU A 68 -11.34 1.18 -9.93
N LEU A 69 -11.51 -0.07 -9.50
CA LEU A 69 -12.76 -0.57 -8.96
C LEU A 69 -13.00 -0.13 -7.52
N LEU A 70 -11.95 0.03 -6.73
CA LEU A 70 -12.04 0.37 -5.32
C LEU A 70 -12.05 1.89 -5.06
N LYS A 71 -11.35 2.71 -5.85
CA LYS A 71 -11.12 4.14 -5.57
C LYS A 71 -12.38 5.01 -5.37
N GLU A 72 -13.52 4.60 -5.94
CA GLU A 72 -14.78 5.36 -5.86
C GLU A 72 -15.75 4.80 -4.79
N ILE A 73 -15.43 3.64 -4.21
CA ILE A 73 -16.35 2.90 -3.32
C ILE A 73 -15.75 2.57 -1.95
N THR A 74 -14.44 2.72 -1.79
CA THR A 74 -13.76 2.63 -0.49
C THR A 74 -12.92 3.87 -0.28
N ASP A 75 -12.52 4.09 0.97
CA ASP A 75 -11.64 5.20 1.30
C ASP A 75 -10.15 4.84 1.17
N PHE A 76 -9.78 3.67 0.64
CA PHE A 76 -8.37 3.27 0.54
C PHE A 76 -7.51 4.32 -0.16
N THR A 77 -6.26 4.34 0.24
CA THR A 77 -5.22 5.21 -0.33
C THR A 77 -4.71 4.58 -1.62
N LEU A 78 -5.56 4.64 -2.65
CA LEU A 78 -5.32 4.08 -3.97
C LEU A 78 -4.96 5.19 -4.93
N GLU A 79 -3.89 4.99 -5.69
CA GLU A 79 -3.44 5.98 -6.65
C GLU A 79 -3.30 5.35 -8.02
N GLU A 80 -3.77 6.06 -9.03
CA GLU A 80 -3.73 5.57 -10.41
C GLU A 80 -2.30 5.34 -10.87
N ARG A 81 -2.01 4.10 -11.26
CA ARG A 81 -0.73 3.72 -11.84
C ARG A 81 -0.76 3.84 -13.35
N LYS A 82 0.23 4.53 -13.90
CA LYS A 82 0.38 4.70 -15.36
C LYS A 82 1.43 3.76 -15.91
N GLY A 83 1.19 3.21 -17.10
CA GLY A 83 2.21 2.42 -17.80
C GLY A 83 3.35 3.32 -18.32
N CYS A 84 4.60 2.88 -18.14
CA CYS A 84 5.77 3.54 -18.70
C CYS A 84 6.78 2.53 -19.27
N LEU A 85 7.53 2.94 -20.28
CA LEU A 85 8.64 2.15 -20.84
C LEU A 85 9.93 2.58 -20.16
N VAL A 86 10.69 1.62 -19.64
CA VAL A 86 11.96 1.90 -18.96
C VAL A 86 13.13 1.47 -19.84
N PHE A 87 14.11 2.34 -19.94
CA PHE A 87 15.39 2.09 -20.60
C PHE A 87 16.52 2.38 -19.62
N VAL A 88 17.51 1.49 -19.55
CA VAL A 88 18.74 1.67 -18.75
C VAL A 88 19.91 1.59 -19.71
N ASP A 89 20.74 2.62 -19.74
CA ASP A 89 21.85 2.76 -20.70
C ASP A 89 21.44 2.56 -22.17
N GLY A 90 20.20 2.93 -22.50
CA GLY A 90 19.62 2.78 -23.84
C GLY A 90 19.04 1.39 -24.13
N GLU A 91 19.20 0.41 -23.24
CA GLU A 91 18.61 -0.92 -23.38
C GLU A 91 17.19 -0.96 -22.82
N PHE A 92 16.27 -1.62 -23.53
CA PHE A 92 14.89 -1.76 -23.08
C PHE A 92 14.77 -2.75 -21.91
N TRP A 93 14.26 -2.28 -20.77
CA TRP A 93 14.08 -3.06 -19.54
C TRP A 93 12.64 -3.51 -19.31
N GLY A 94 11.71 -3.11 -20.17
CA GLY A 94 10.31 -3.54 -20.11
C GLY A 94 9.31 -2.42 -19.82
N LEU A 95 8.04 -2.83 -19.80
CA LEU A 95 6.94 -2.03 -19.28
C LEU A 95 6.99 -2.04 -17.75
N TYR A 96 6.74 -0.88 -17.15
CA TYR A 96 6.59 -0.65 -15.71
C TYR A 96 5.28 0.07 -15.44
N LEU A 97 4.83 0.03 -14.19
CA LEU A 97 3.77 0.88 -13.68
C LEU A 97 4.38 1.96 -12.79
N VAL A 98 4.25 3.23 -13.17
CA VAL A 98 4.66 4.35 -12.32
C VAL A 98 3.52 4.77 -11.40
N GLY A 99 3.82 4.99 -10.12
CA GLY A 99 2.83 5.42 -9.14
C GLY A 99 3.47 5.98 -7.88
N ARG A 100 2.65 6.50 -6.97
CA ARG A 100 3.12 7.03 -5.68
C ARG A 100 3.32 5.92 -4.67
N VAL A 101 4.06 6.25 -3.62
CA VAL A 101 4.23 5.40 -2.45
C VAL A 101 3.32 5.93 -1.36
N ASN A 102 2.56 5.06 -0.72
CA ASN A 102 1.79 5.46 0.46
C ASN A 102 2.75 5.73 1.61
N THR A 103 2.81 7.00 2.02
CA THR A 103 3.62 7.50 3.13
C THR A 103 2.72 8.16 4.18
N ALA A 104 3.29 8.54 5.31
CA ALA A 104 2.56 9.31 6.34
C ALA A 104 1.92 10.58 5.77
N GLU A 105 2.58 11.26 4.82
CA GLU A 105 2.05 12.43 4.10
C GLU A 105 0.79 12.10 3.29
N THR A 106 0.73 10.91 2.71
CA THR A 106 -0.42 10.47 1.91
C THR A 106 -1.63 10.22 2.81
N PHE A 107 -1.44 9.51 3.92
CA PHE A 107 -2.50 9.29 4.90
C PHE A 107 -2.91 10.57 5.63
N ALA A 108 -1.96 11.46 5.95
CA ALA A 108 -2.26 12.74 6.60
C ALA A 108 -3.15 13.64 5.75
N ARG A 109 -2.87 13.72 4.43
CA ARG A 109 -3.73 14.45 3.48
C ARG A 109 -5.14 13.87 3.44
N ARG A 110 -5.28 12.54 3.43
CA ARG A 110 -6.58 11.88 3.49
C ARG A 110 -7.32 12.18 4.80
N ALA A 111 -6.63 12.06 5.93
CA ALA A 111 -7.21 12.23 7.26
C ALA A 111 -7.46 13.69 7.64
N GLY A 112 -6.98 14.67 6.87
CA GLY A 112 -7.06 16.10 7.21
C GLY A 112 -6.23 16.44 8.44
N GLY A 113 -4.96 16.01 8.45
CA GLY A 113 -4.03 16.19 9.57
C GLY A 113 -2.60 16.41 9.10
N SER A 114 -1.66 16.30 10.04
CA SER A 114 -0.22 16.41 9.74
C SER A 114 0.44 15.02 9.74
N PRO A 115 1.52 14.82 8.96
CA PRO A 115 2.24 13.54 8.90
C PRO A 115 2.73 13.06 10.27
N GLU A 116 3.03 13.97 11.19
CA GLU A 116 3.49 13.68 12.55
C GLU A 116 2.42 13.02 13.42
N GLU A 117 1.14 13.16 13.05
CA GLU A 117 0.01 12.51 13.72
C GLU A 117 -0.24 11.10 13.19
N ILE A 118 0.37 10.73 12.05
CA ILE A 118 0.12 9.45 11.39
C ILE A 118 1.19 8.43 11.78
N GLN A 119 0.71 7.28 12.24
CA GLN A 119 1.54 6.08 12.37
C GLN A 119 1.15 5.09 11.28
N VAL A 120 2.13 4.65 10.48
CA VAL A 120 1.97 3.60 9.47
C VAL A 120 2.74 2.36 9.93
N ILE A 121 2.11 1.19 9.79
CA ILE A 121 2.68 -0.11 10.13
C ILE A 121 2.54 -1.03 8.91
N GLU A 122 3.62 -1.72 8.57
CA GLU A 122 3.60 -2.84 7.64
C GLU A 122 3.96 -4.12 8.38
N ASN A 123 2.98 -5.00 8.58
CA ASN A 123 3.23 -6.35 9.05
C ASN A 123 3.38 -7.27 7.83
N ARG A 124 4.41 -8.12 7.83
CA ARG A 124 4.66 -9.09 6.74
C ARG A 124 4.86 -10.52 7.20
N TYR A 125 5.21 -10.72 8.47
CA TYR A 125 5.48 -12.04 9.03
C TYR A 125 4.76 -12.18 10.39
N PRO A 126 4.22 -13.36 10.72
CA PRO A 126 3.52 -13.58 11.98
C PRO A 126 4.42 -13.35 13.21
N SER A 127 5.73 -13.59 13.07
CA SER A 127 6.72 -13.39 14.15
C SER A 127 7.12 -11.93 14.34
N GLN A 128 6.63 -11.02 13.49
CA GLN A 128 7.03 -9.61 13.45
C GLN A 128 5.81 -8.70 13.46
N ILE A 129 4.77 -9.06 14.22
CA ILE A 129 3.67 -8.13 14.47
C ILE A 129 4.23 -6.92 15.22
N ALA A 130 4.04 -5.73 14.65
CA ALA A 130 4.46 -4.49 15.25
C ALA A 130 3.87 -4.34 16.66
N PRO A 131 4.68 -4.02 17.68
CA PRO A 131 4.22 -3.91 19.07
C PRO A 131 3.02 -2.98 19.25
N GLU A 132 2.92 -1.93 18.44
CA GLU A 132 1.86 -0.93 18.51
C GLU A 132 0.51 -1.44 18.02
N TYR A 133 0.50 -2.44 17.14
CA TYR A 133 -0.71 -3.17 16.70
C TYR A 133 -0.95 -4.45 17.52
N GLY A 134 0.06 -4.89 18.28
CA GLY A 134 0.05 -6.16 19.02
C GLY A 134 -1.09 -6.28 20.03
N GLU A 135 -1.53 -5.17 20.64
CA GLU A 135 -2.67 -5.19 21.56
C GLU A 135 -3.96 -5.61 20.87
N LEU A 136 -4.35 -4.90 19.80
CA LEU A 136 -5.53 -5.23 19.01
C LEU A 136 -5.43 -6.64 18.43
N TYR A 137 -4.27 -7.01 17.87
CA TYR A 137 -4.04 -8.36 17.35
C TYR A 137 -4.32 -9.43 18.40
N ARG A 138 -3.80 -9.27 19.62
CA ARG A 138 -4.00 -10.21 20.73
C ARG A 138 -5.45 -10.22 21.23
N LEU A 139 -6.11 -9.05 21.29
CA LEU A 139 -7.53 -8.97 21.66
C LEU A 139 -8.42 -9.76 20.70
N VAL A 140 -8.12 -9.74 19.41
CA VAL A 140 -8.90 -10.47 18.38
C VAL A 140 -8.55 -11.96 18.36
N THR A 141 -7.27 -12.33 18.48
CA THR A 141 -6.80 -13.72 18.29
C THR A 141 -6.87 -14.59 19.54
N GLU A 142 -6.66 -13.99 20.72
CA GLU A 142 -6.60 -14.71 22.00
C GLU A 142 -7.74 -14.31 22.95
N GLY A 143 -8.41 -13.19 22.67
CA GLY A 143 -9.47 -12.66 23.52
C GLY A 143 -10.71 -13.54 23.51
N ASN A 144 -11.29 -13.76 24.69
CA ASN A 144 -12.62 -14.35 24.76
C ASN A 144 -13.67 -13.31 24.32
N THR A 145 -14.13 -13.42 23.08
CA THR A 145 -15.13 -12.51 22.48
C THR A 145 -16.57 -12.79 22.90
N SER A 146 -16.82 -13.85 23.69
CA SER A 146 -18.16 -14.14 24.22
C SER A 146 -18.66 -13.16 25.29
N GLY A 147 -17.78 -12.27 25.78
CA GLY A 147 -18.12 -11.21 26.74
C GLY A 147 -18.18 -9.82 26.09
N HIS A 148 -19.18 -9.02 26.44
CA HIS A 148 -19.43 -7.69 25.88
C HIS A 148 -18.22 -6.73 26.02
N GLY A 149 -17.37 -6.91 27.04
CA GLY A 149 -16.22 -6.04 27.30
C GLY A 149 -15.03 -6.22 26.34
N THR A 150 -14.83 -7.41 25.77
CA THR A 150 -13.73 -7.63 24.80
C THR A 150 -14.07 -6.98 23.46
N TYR A 151 -15.32 -7.11 23.02
CA TYR A 151 -15.78 -6.52 21.77
C TYR A 151 -15.70 -4.99 21.78
N GLN A 152 -16.09 -4.33 22.88
CA GLN A 152 -15.98 -2.87 22.99
C GLN A 152 -14.52 -2.39 22.88
N LYS A 153 -13.57 -3.08 23.54
CA LYS A 153 -12.14 -2.76 23.43
C LYS A 153 -11.58 -2.91 22.01
N ILE A 154 -12.12 -3.86 21.25
CA ILE A 154 -11.77 -4.00 19.82
C ILE A 154 -12.28 -2.77 19.06
N LEU A 155 -13.54 -2.37 19.25
CA LEU A 155 -14.12 -1.21 18.55
C LEU A 155 -13.50 0.14 18.94
N GLU A 156 -12.89 0.24 20.12
CA GLU A 156 -12.10 1.41 20.54
C GLU A 156 -10.81 1.55 19.73
N GLN A 157 -10.23 0.45 19.24
CA GLN A 157 -8.95 0.42 18.51
C GLN A 157 -9.09 0.17 17.01
N MET A 158 -10.24 -0.31 16.55
CA MET A 158 -10.50 -0.71 15.16
C MET A 158 -11.51 0.24 14.52
N ASP A 159 -11.17 0.77 13.34
CA ASP A 159 -12.17 1.27 12.43
C ASP A 159 -12.83 0.06 11.74
N LEU A 160 -14.09 -0.21 12.11
CA LEU A 160 -14.80 -1.40 11.64
C LEU A 160 -15.15 -1.32 10.16
N GLU A 161 -15.48 -0.12 9.65
CA GLU A 161 -15.83 0.06 8.24
C GLU A 161 -14.58 -0.13 7.37
N SER A 162 -13.45 0.46 7.76
CA SER A 162 -12.16 0.24 7.08
C SER A 162 -11.77 -1.24 7.06
N TYR A 163 -11.97 -1.96 8.16
CA TYR A 163 -11.70 -3.40 8.22
C TYR A 163 -12.63 -4.19 7.29
N LEU A 164 -13.92 -3.87 7.26
CA LEU A 164 -14.90 -4.53 6.41
C LEU A 164 -14.62 -4.29 4.93
N ASP A 165 -14.29 -3.06 4.54
CA ASP A 165 -13.86 -2.74 3.17
C ASP A 165 -12.64 -3.57 2.78
N TYR A 166 -11.63 -3.64 3.66
CA TYR A 166 -10.39 -4.37 3.39
C TYR A 166 -10.66 -5.86 3.22
N TYR A 167 -11.49 -6.42 4.10
CA TYR A 167 -11.88 -7.82 4.03
C TYR A 167 -12.69 -8.11 2.76
N CYS A 168 -13.67 -7.27 2.44
CA CYS A 168 -14.53 -7.44 1.27
C CYS A 168 -13.74 -7.31 -0.04
N ALA A 169 -12.80 -6.36 -0.13
CA ALA A 169 -11.93 -6.20 -1.30
C ALA A 169 -11.11 -7.48 -1.56
N ASN A 170 -10.44 -8.01 -0.54
CA ASN A 170 -9.66 -9.25 -0.66
C ASN A 170 -10.50 -10.45 -1.08
N LEU A 171 -11.71 -10.60 -0.51
CA LEU A 171 -12.64 -11.66 -0.91
C LEU A 171 -13.14 -11.48 -2.34
N TYR A 172 -13.53 -10.26 -2.72
CA TYR A 172 -14.07 -9.95 -4.04
C TYR A 172 -13.08 -10.25 -5.15
N PHE A 173 -11.80 -9.87 -4.96
CA PHE A 173 -10.73 -10.14 -5.92
C PHE A 173 -10.17 -11.56 -5.83
N GLY A 174 -10.57 -12.34 -4.82
CA GLY A 174 -10.05 -13.68 -4.58
C GLY A 174 -8.54 -13.67 -4.34
N ASN A 175 -8.05 -12.73 -3.52
CA ASN A 175 -6.64 -12.61 -3.20
C ASN A 175 -6.17 -13.82 -2.38
N SER A 176 -5.42 -14.74 -3.01
CA SER A 176 -4.95 -15.95 -2.32
C SER A 176 -3.79 -15.69 -1.36
N GLN A 177 -3.18 -14.51 -1.42
CA GLN A 177 -2.13 -14.08 -0.49
C GLN A 177 -2.72 -13.39 0.74
N PHE A 178 -4.04 -13.20 0.79
CA PHE A 178 -4.70 -12.63 1.95
C PHE A 178 -4.61 -13.59 3.15
N ASP A 179 -3.94 -13.13 4.20
CA ASP A 179 -3.77 -13.86 5.45
C ASP A 179 -4.10 -12.96 6.66
N SER A 180 -3.96 -13.52 7.88
CA SER A 180 -4.34 -12.83 9.12
C SER A 180 -3.26 -11.92 9.71
N PHE A 181 -2.08 -11.80 9.09
CA PHE A 181 -0.93 -11.10 9.66
C PHE A 181 -0.31 -10.06 8.72
N SER A 182 -0.27 -10.34 7.42
CA SER A 182 0.30 -9.47 6.40
C SER A 182 -0.69 -8.36 6.07
N THR A 183 -0.36 -7.13 6.46
CA THR A 183 -1.23 -5.99 6.25
C THR A 183 -0.48 -4.67 6.39
N THR A 184 -0.92 -3.68 5.61
CA THR A 184 -0.56 -2.27 5.80
C THR A 184 -1.67 -1.60 6.59
N LEU A 185 -1.29 -1.01 7.71
CA LEU A 185 -2.17 -0.37 8.67
C LEU A 185 -1.73 1.07 8.87
N TRP A 186 -2.67 1.95 9.17
CA TRP A 186 -2.34 3.26 9.70
C TRP A 186 -3.34 3.70 10.75
N ARG A 187 -2.94 4.65 11.59
CA ARG A 187 -3.83 5.33 12.53
C ARG A 187 -3.41 6.78 12.69
N ARG A 188 -4.37 7.61 13.09
CA ARG A 188 -4.11 9.01 13.46
C ARG A 188 -4.17 9.17 14.98
N ALA A 189 -3.17 9.84 15.55
CA ALA A 189 -3.20 10.25 16.95
C ALA A 189 -4.38 11.20 17.21
N GLY A 190 -5.13 10.97 18.30
CA GLY A 190 -6.30 11.78 18.66
C GLY A 190 -7.60 11.40 17.95
N GLU A 191 -7.59 10.37 17.08
CA GLU A 191 -8.83 9.74 16.59
C GLU A 191 -9.42 8.84 17.69
N GLY A 192 -10.37 9.38 18.46
CA GLY A 192 -10.84 8.73 19.68
C GLY A 192 -9.80 8.83 20.81
N GLU A 193 -9.86 7.94 21.80
CA GLU A 193 -8.93 7.99 22.95
C GLU A 193 -7.52 7.50 22.59
N THR A 194 -7.39 6.53 21.68
CA THR A 194 -6.13 5.83 21.39
C THR A 194 -5.71 5.83 19.91
N GLY A 195 -6.53 6.39 19.01
CA GLY A 195 -6.36 6.25 17.56
C GLY A 195 -6.92 4.92 17.05
N LYS A 196 -7.74 4.96 15.99
CA LYS A 196 -8.26 3.75 15.35
C LYS A 196 -7.36 3.28 14.24
N TRP A 197 -7.16 1.97 14.15
CA TRP A 197 -6.49 1.33 13.04
C TRP A 197 -7.41 1.31 11.81
N HIS A 198 -6.83 1.68 10.68
CA HIS A 198 -7.39 1.60 9.34
C HIS A 198 -6.52 0.64 8.52
N TRP A 199 -7.14 -0.14 7.64
CA TRP A 199 -6.50 -1.12 6.77
C TRP A 199 -6.42 -0.61 5.34
N GLU A 200 -5.33 -0.95 4.66
CA GLU A 200 -5.10 -0.59 3.27
C GLU A 200 -5.05 -1.82 2.38
N PHE A 201 -5.77 -1.78 1.27
CA PHE A 201 -5.63 -2.75 0.20
C PHE A 201 -4.36 -2.43 -0.61
N SER A 202 -3.37 -3.30 -0.58
CA SER A 202 -2.09 -3.10 -1.26
C SER A 202 -1.65 -4.32 -2.06
N ASP A 203 -0.89 -4.06 -3.13
CA ASP A 203 -0.11 -4.99 -3.97
C ASP A 203 -0.65 -6.43 -4.06
N ALA A 204 -1.82 -6.60 -4.67
CA ALA A 204 -2.51 -7.89 -4.76
C ALA A 204 -2.37 -8.46 -6.18
N THR A 205 -1.19 -9.00 -6.51
CA THR A 205 -0.93 -9.53 -7.87
C THR A 205 -1.45 -10.95 -8.11
N ASP A 206 -1.81 -11.65 -7.03
CA ASP A 206 -2.35 -13.02 -7.00
C ASP A 206 -3.88 -13.04 -6.82
N THR A 207 -4.55 -12.30 -7.69
CA THR A 207 -5.99 -12.05 -7.70
C THR A 207 -6.61 -12.38 -9.07
N LEU A 208 -7.94 -12.22 -9.18
CA LEU A 208 -8.68 -12.24 -10.45
C LEU A 208 -8.40 -13.54 -11.23
N GLY A 209 -8.43 -14.67 -10.52
CA GLY A 209 -8.30 -16.01 -11.10
C GLY A 209 -6.89 -16.39 -11.57
N ARG A 210 -5.84 -15.66 -11.17
CA ARG A 210 -4.45 -16.01 -11.50
C ARG A 210 -4.06 -17.38 -10.92
N ASN A 211 -4.33 -17.58 -9.64
CA ASN A 211 -4.06 -18.84 -8.98
C ASN A 211 -5.23 -19.77 -9.25
N LYS A 212 -5.02 -20.73 -10.17
CA LYS A 212 -5.96 -21.84 -10.35
C LYS A 212 -5.98 -22.59 -9.02
N VAL A 213 -7.15 -22.66 -8.39
CA VAL A 213 -7.40 -23.69 -7.38
C VAL A 213 -7.28 -25.02 -8.11
N SER A 214 -6.14 -25.69 -7.95
CA SER A 214 -5.93 -27.05 -8.42
C SER A 214 -6.67 -28.03 -7.53
#